data_AF-Q02WF2-F1
#
_entry.id   AF-Q02WF2-F1
#
_cell.length_a   1.000
_cell.length_b   1.000
_cell.length_c   1.000
_cell.angle_alpha   90.00
_cell.angle_beta   90.00
_cell.angle_gamma   90.00
#
_symmetry.space_group_name_H-M   'P 1'
#
loop_
_entity.id
_entity.type
_entity.pdbx_description
1 polymer ?
#
loop_
_entity_poly.entity_id
_entity_poly.type
_entity_poly.pdbx_seq_one_letter_code
_entity_poly.pdbx_strand_id
1 'polypeptide(L)'
;MRFVPRYCLKDLRELNRLTLEQVARKVKLNRERIAELEQDSSFIAIDEMFRFSKFYDISIKYIFIGEQVDFDRKLNEYLGGTS
;
A
#
# COMPACT_ATOMS: atom_id res chain seq x y z
N MET A 1 -12.61 -8.29 16.67
CA MET A 1 -11.33 -7.72 16.21
C MET A 1 -11.65 -6.34 15.63
N ARG A 2 -11.08 -5.26 16.15
CA ARG A 2 -11.38 -3.90 15.65
C ARG A 2 -10.65 -3.72 14.33
N PHE A 3 -11.35 -3.48 13.23
CA PHE A 3 -10.72 -3.12 11.98
C PHE A 3 -10.03 -1.77 12.16
N VAL A 4 -8.70 -1.77 12.05
CA VAL A 4 -7.95 -0.53 11.92
C VAL A 4 -7.77 -0.36 10.42
N PRO A 5 -8.32 0.69 9.80
CA PRO A 5 -8.13 0.91 8.38
C PRO A 5 -6.63 1.03 8.11
N ARG A 6 -6.14 0.15 7.25
CA ARG A 6 -4.78 0.21 6.69
C ARG A 6 -4.91 0.70 5.25
N TYR A 7 -3.84 1.25 4.72
CA TYR A 7 -3.77 1.64 3.31
C TYR A 7 -2.84 0.68 2.57
N CYS A 8 -3.25 0.23 1.40
CA CYS A 8 -2.32 -0.38 0.46
C CYS A 8 -1.41 0.70 -0.13
N LEU A 9 -0.26 0.30 -0.68
CA LEU A 9 0.65 1.24 -1.34
C LEU A 9 -0.01 1.96 -2.52
N LYS A 10 -0.91 1.26 -3.21
CA LYS A 10 -1.73 1.82 -4.29
C LYS A 10 -2.64 2.94 -3.78
N ASP A 11 -3.35 2.71 -2.68
CA ASP A 11 -4.21 3.73 -2.07
C ASP A 11 -3.40 4.97 -1.71
N LEU A 12 -2.24 4.78 -1.07
CA LEU A 12 -1.36 5.89 -0.70
C LEU A 12 -0.89 6.69 -1.92
N ARG A 13 -0.55 6.01 -3.03
CA ARG A 13 -0.20 6.68 -4.28
C ARG A 13 -1.38 7.48 -4.86
N GLU A 14 -2.55 6.86 -4.93
CA GLU A 14 -3.73 7.44 -5.58
C GLU A 14 -4.33 8.59 -4.79
N LEU A 15 -4.40 8.47 -3.45
CA LEU A 15 -4.81 9.56 -2.55
C LEU A 15 -3.90 10.79 -2.68
N ASN A 16 -2.61 10.57 -2.95
CA ASN A 16 -1.64 11.64 -3.17
C ASN A 16 -1.54 12.08 -4.65
N ARG A 17 -2.35 11.50 -5.55
CA ARG A 17 -2.38 11.79 -7.00
C ARG A 17 -1.01 11.65 -7.68
N LEU A 18 -0.25 10.64 -7.28
CA LEU A 18 1.09 10.38 -7.80
C LEU A 18 1.08 9.30 -8.89
N THR A 19 2.01 9.42 -9.84
CA THR A 19 2.34 8.35 -10.77
C THR A 19 3.31 7.35 -10.13
N LEU A 20 3.37 6.12 -10.65
CA LEU A 20 4.33 5.11 -10.20
C LEU A 20 5.78 5.63 -10.27
N GLU A 21 6.11 6.37 -11.34
CA GLU A 21 7.43 6.96 -11.55
C GLU A 21 7.77 8.02 -10.48
N GLN A 22 6.79 8.83 -10.06
CA GLN A 22 7.00 9.81 -8.99
C GLN A 22 7.25 9.13 -7.65
N VAL A 23 6.51 8.07 -7.34
CA VAL A 23 6.71 7.27 -6.12
C VAL A 23 8.09 6.61 -6.16
N ALA A 24 8.42 5.91 -7.23
CA ALA A 24 9.69 5.23 -7.46
C ALA A 24 10.90 6.14 -7.15
N ARG A 25 10.88 7.37 -7.69
CA ARG A 25 11.93 8.39 -7.43
C ARG A 25 12.01 8.80 -5.97
N LYS A 26 10.88 8.94 -5.28
CA LYS A 26 10.82 9.39 -3.88
C LYS A 26 11.29 8.31 -2.91
N VAL A 27 10.92 7.05 -3.15
CA VAL A 27 11.33 5.91 -2.31
C VAL A 27 12.62 5.22 -2.80
N LYS A 28 13.24 5.74 -3.86
CA LYS A 28 14.48 5.22 -4.46
C LYS A 28 14.37 3.74 -4.85
N LEU A 29 13.28 3.40 -5.53
CA LEU A 29 13.04 2.09 -6.15
C LEU A 29 12.81 2.29 -7.65
N ASN A 30 12.84 1.22 -8.43
CA ASN A 30 12.42 1.28 -9.83
C ASN A 30 10.90 1.19 -9.94
N ARG A 31 10.36 1.58 -11.10
CA ARG A 31 8.91 1.62 -11.33
C ARG A 31 8.27 0.24 -11.25
N GLU A 32 8.97 -0.78 -11.74
CA GLU A 32 8.54 -2.18 -11.76
C GLU A 32 8.31 -2.69 -10.34
N ARG A 33 9.25 -2.43 -9.43
CA ARG A 33 9.14 -2.79 -8.01
C ARG A 33 7.97 -2.09 -7.34
N ILE A 34 7.67 -0.83 -7.67
CA ILE A 34 6.46 -0.17 -7.15
C ILE A 34 5.20 -0.88 -7.65
N ALA A 35 5.13 -1.22 -8.93
CA ALA A 35 3.97 -1.91 -9.49
C ALA A 35 3.77 -3.30 -8.87
N GLU A 36 4.85 -4.06 -8.68
CA GLU A 36 4.82 -5.35 -7.96
C GLU A 36 4.31 -5.18 -6.53
N LEU A 37 4.85 -4.22 -5.78
CA LEU A 37 4.48 -3.98 -4.39
C LEU A 37 3.04 -3.45 -4.23
N GLU A 38 2.52 -2.72 -5.22
CA GLU A 38 1.12 -2.31 -5.26
C GLU A 38 0.16 -3.47 -5.55
N GLN A 39 0.65 -4.54 -6.18
CA GLN A 39 -0.13 -5.76 -6.43
C GLN A 39 -0.05 -6.72 -5.24
N ASP A 40 1.16 -6.99 -4.75
CA ASP A 40 1.44 -7.83 -3.59
C ASP A 40 2.65 -7.31 -2.81
N SER A 41 2.39 -6.89 -1.57
CA SER A 41 3.40 -6.36 -0.65
C SER A 41 3.90 -7.39 0.36
N SER A 42 3.51 -8.67 0.25
CA SER A 42 3.88 -9.75 1.19
C SER A 42 5.39 -9.88 1.39
N PHE A 43 6.17 -9.61 0.34
CA PHE A 43 7.63 -9.68 0.33
C PHE A 43 8.31 -8.30 0.27
N ILE A 44 7.66 -7.26 0.77
CA ILE A 44 8.30 -5.96 0.92
C ILE A 44 9.45 -6.05 1.92
N ALA A 45 10.62 -5.51 1.55
CA ALA A 45 11.74 -5.45 2.46
C ALA A 45 11.49 -4.38 3.55
N ILE A 46 12.04 -4.59 4.74
CA ILE A 46 11.81 -3.67 5.87
C ILE A 46 12.32 -2.26 5.57
N ASP A 47 13.42 -2.12 4.83
CA ASP A 47 13.96 -0.83 4.43
C ASP A 47 13.07 -0.12 3.41
N GLU A 48 12.50 -0.84 2.43
CA GLU A 48 11.50 -0.32 1.50
C GLU A 48 10.29 0.21 2.27
N MET A 49 9.78 -0.58 3.23
CA MET A 49 8.64 -0.22 4.07
C MET A 49 8.91 1.04 4.91
N PHE A 50 10.13 1.21 5.44
CA PHE A 50 10.55 2.44 6.10
C PHE A 50 10.58 3.64 5.15
N ARG A 51 11.01 3.47 3.90
CA ARG A 51 11.01 4.55 2.92
C ARG A 51 9.59 5.01 2.58
N PHE A 52 8.66 4.08 2.42
CA PHE A 52 7.24 4.39 2.23
C PHE A 52 6.64 5.11 3.43
N SER A 53 6.89 4.59 4.64
CA SER A 53 6.44 5.21 5.89
C SER A 53 6.92 6.66 6.03
N LYS A 54 8.20 6.92 5.75
CA LYS A 54 8.76 8.28 5.77
C LYS A 54 8.19 9.16 4.66
N PHE A 55 8.00 8.61 3.47
CA PHE A 55 7.54 9.39 2.32
C PHE A 55 6.09 9.85 2.49
N TYR A 56 5.21 8.97 2.98
CA TYR A 56 3.80 9.27 3.19
C TYR A 56 3.47 9.85 4.57
N ASP A 57 4.47 9.99 5.44
CA ASP A 57 4.32 10.43 6.83
C ASP A 57 3.27 9.61 7.61
N ILE A 58 3.34 8.28 7.47
CA ILE A 58 2.45 7.34 8.17
C ILE A 58 3.26 6.28 8.92
N SER A 59 2.73 5.78 10.04
CA SER A 59 3.34 4.62 10.71
C SER A 59 3.19 3.37 9.84
N ILE A 60 4.25 2.56 9.78
CA ILE A 60 4.26 1.23 9.15
C ILE A 60 3.06 0.37 9.58
N LYS A 61 2.57 0.53 10.82
CA LYS A 61 1.41 -0.22 11.34
C LYS A 61 0.10 0.03 10.56
N TYR A 62 0.03 1.12 9.81
CA TYR A 62 -1.10 1.49 8.95
C TYR A 62 -0.88 1.12 7.48
N ILE A 63 0.26 0.52 7.12
CA ILE A 63 0.48 -0.02 5.78
C ILE A 63 -0.07 -1.46 5.76
N PHE A 64 -0.92 -1.75 4.79
CA PHE A 64 -1.39 -3.11 4.55
C PHE A 64 -0.26 -3.93 3.89
N ILE A 65 -0.09 -5.17 4.36
CA ILE A 65 0.90 -6.11 3.86
C ILE A 65 0.13 -7.33 3.36
N GLY A 66 0.27 -7.64 2.08
CA GLY A 66 -0.47 -8.70 1.39
C GLY A 66 -0.87 -8.30 -0.03
N GLU A 67 -1.72 -9.14 -0.63
CA GLU A 67 -2.28 -8.89 -1.96
C GLU A 67 -3.37 -7.81 -1.92
N GLN A 68 -3.38 -6.94 -2.94
CA GLN A 68 -4.41 -5.89 -3.06
C GLN A 68 -5.84 -6.49 -3.08
N VAL A 69 -6.02 -7.64 -3.72
CA VAL A 69 -7.33 -8.30 -3.83
C VAL A 69 -7.88 -8.72 -2.46
N ASP A 70 -7.01 -9.10 -1.52
CA ASP A 70 -7.39 -9.46 -0.16
C ASP A 70 -7.84 -8.23 0.64
N PHE A 71 -7.20 -7.09 0.38
CA PHE A 71 -7.60 -5.81 0.98
C PHE A 71 -8.97 -5.38 0.47
N ASP A 72 -9.17 -5.40 -0.86
CA ASP A 72 -10.43 -5.02 -1.50
C ASP A 72 -11.59 -5.91 -1.03
N ARG A 73 -11.35 -7.23 -0.95
CA ARG A 73 -12.33 -8.19 -0.42
C ARG A 73 -12.72 -7.86 1.02
N LYS A 74 -11.74 -7.67 1.91
CA LYS A 74 -12.01 -7.31 3.32
C LYS A 74 -12.76 -5.99 3.41
N LEU A 75 -12.36 -4.98 2.63
CA LEU A 75 -13.02 -3.69 2.60
C LEU A 75 -14.49 -3.82 2.18
N ASN A 76 -14.77 -4.60 1.14
CA ASN A 76 -16.14 -4.89 0.70
C ASN A 76 -16.98 -5.61 1.77
N GLU A 77 -16.40 -6.64 2.42
CA GLU A 77 -17.03 -7.33 3.55
C GLU A 77 -17.37 -6.34 4.69
N TYR A 78 -16.46 -5.41 5.01
CA TYR A 78 -16.68 -4.38 6.03
C TYR A 78 -17.75 -3.36 5.67
N LEU A 79 -17.83 -2.98 4.39
CA LEU A 79 -18.81 -2.01 3.90
C LEU A 79 -20.20 -2.62 3.66
N GLY A 80 -20.37 -3.92 3.93
CA GLY A 80 -21.64 -4.63 3.75
C GLY A 80 -21.97 -4.91 2.27
N GLY A 81 -20.98 -4.85 1.38
CA GLY A 81 -21.13 -5.21 -0.02
C GLY A 81 -21.29 -6.73 -0.15
N THR A 82 -22.53 -7.19 -0.37
CA THR A 82 -22.79 -8.57 -0.80
C THR A 82 -22.22 -8.77 -2.19
N SER A 83 -21.40 -9.82 -2.35
CA SER A 83 -20.94 -10.33 -3.65
C SER A 83 -22.09 -10.64 -4.60
#